data_AF-A0A2V6CPX2-F1
#
_entry.id   AF-A0A2V6CPX2-F1
#
_cell.length_a   1.000
_cell.length_b   1.000
_cell.length_c   1.000
_cell.angle_alpha   90.00
_cell.angle_beta   90.00
_cell.angle_gamma   90.00
#
_symmetry.space_group_name_H-M   'P 1'
#
loop_
_entity.id
_entity.type
_entity.pdbx_description
1 polymer ?
#
loop_
_entity_poly.entity_id
_entity_poly.type
_entity_poly.pdbx_seq_one_letter_code
_entity_poly.pdbx_strand_id
1 'polypeptide(L)' 'IHSGALANAKTTRDPIFGFEIVAECPGVPSEILRPRESWADKSGYDATAKKLAGLFNKNFESYAAGASAEVKAAAPVA' A
#
# COMPACT_ATOMS: atom_id res chain seq x y z
N ILE A 1 15.59 -3.76 -6.93
CA ILE A 1 15.43 -2.36 -7.41
C ILE A 1 16.53 -2.00 -8.41
N HIS A 2 17.82 -2.00 -8.02
CA HIS A 2 18.92 -1.51 -8.87
C HIS A 2 19.17 -2.24 -10.19
N SER A 3 18.67 -3.47 -10.34
CA SER A 3 18.72 -4.20 -11.62
C SER A 3 17.73 -3.68 -12.67
N GLY A 4 16.83 -2.76 -12.31
CA GLY A 4 15.76 -2.27 -13.18
C GLY A 4 14.60 -3.26 -13.40
N ALA A 5 14.71 -4.50 -12.93
CA ALA A 5 13.72 -5.57 -13.16
C ALA A 5 12.29 -5.18 -12.71
N LEU A 6 12.15 -4.41 -11.63
CA LEU A 6 10.85 -3.99 -11.11
C LEU A 6 10.17 -2.90 -11.94
N ALA A 7 10.92 -2.13 -12.74
CA ALA A 7 10.36 -1.05 -13.55
C ALA A 7 9.43 -1.57 -14.66
N ASN A 8 9.63 -2.82 -15.10
CA ASN A 8 8.85 -3.47 -16.15
C ASN A 8 7.91 -4.56 -15.61
N ALA A 9 7.90 -4.80 -14.30
CA ALA A 9 7.06 -5.81 -13.70
C ALA A 9 5.58 -5.37 -13.77
N LYS A 10 4.68 -6.32 -14.00
CA LYS A 10 3.24 -6.05 -13.92
C LYS A 10 2.87 -5.66 -12.49
N THR A 11 1.97 -4.70 -12.35
CA THR A 11 1.51 -4.24 -11.04
C THR A 11 0.01 -4.39 -10.88
N THR A 12 -0.41 -4.42 -9.62
CA THR A 12 -1.80 -4.30 -9.21
C THR A 12 -1.90 -3.25 -8.12
N ARG A 13 -2.92 -2.40 -8.20
CA ARG A 13 -3.13 -1.32 -7.23
C ARG A 13 -3.66 -1.85 -5.90
N ASP A 14 -3.07 -1.40 -4.79
CA ASP A 14 -3.60 -1.64 -3.46
C ASP A 14 -4.93 -0.86 -3.27
N PRO A 15 -6.02 -1.51 -2.82
CA PRO A 15 -7.32 -0.85 -2.72
C PRO A 15 -7.44 0.14 -1.55
N ILE A 16 -6.59 0.04 -0.53
CA ILE A 16 -6.61 0.88 0.68
C ILE A 16 -5.62 2.02 0.53
N PHE A 17 -4.38 1.73 0.15
CA PHE A 17 -3.30 2.71 0.10
C PHE A 17 -3.04 3.28 -1.30
N GLY A 18 -3.56 2.66 -2.36
CA GLY A 18 -3.50 3.20 -3.71
C GLY A 18 -2.14 3.15 -4.40
N PHE A 19 -1.12 2.52 -3.81
CA PHE A 19 0.17 2.27 -4.45
C PHE A 19 0.13 1.03 -5.35
N GLU A 20 1.10 0.91 -6.24
CA GLU A 20 1.27 -0.23 -7.13
C GLU A 20 2.08 -1.34 -6.44
N ILE A 21 1.53 -2.56 -6.43
CA ILE A 21 2.17 -3.78 -5.92
C ILE A 21 2.67 -4.58 -7.12
N VAL A 22 3.96 -4.90 -7.16
CA VAL A 22 4.52 -5.78 -8.21
C VAL A 22 3.98 -7.21 -8.05
N ALA A 23 3.57 -7.81 -9.17
CA ALA A 23 3.07 -9.19 -9.20
C ALA A 23 4.20 -10.22 -9.01
N GLU A 24 5.43 -9.85 -9.35
CA GLU A 24 6.60 -10.71 -9.28
C GLU A 24 7.87 -9.92 -8.95
N CYS A 25 8.82 -10.58 -8.28
CA CYS A 25 10.14 -10.03 -8.01
C CYS A 25 11.16 -11.19 -8.03
N PRO A 26 12.24 -11.10 -8.84
CA PRO A 26 13.22 -12.18 -8.93
C PRO A 26 13.82 -12.56 -7.56
N GLY A 27 13.81 -13.85 -7.24
CA GLY A 27 14.34 -14.39 -5.98
C GLY A 27 13.43 -14.15 -4.77
N VAL A 28 12.19 -13.68 -4.97
CA VAL A 28 11.22 -13.41 -3.90
C VAL A 28 9.96 -14.25 -4.12
N PRO A 29 9.51 -15.02 -3.11
CA PRO A 29 8.26 -15.76 -3.22
C PRO A 29 7.05 -14.84 -3.43
N SER A 30 6.15 -15.21 -4.34
CA SER A 30 5.03 -14.36 -4.74
C SER A 30 4.03 -14.07 -3.61
N GLU A 31 3.89 -15.00 -2.67
CA GLU A 31 2.96 -14.95 -1.55
C GLU A 31 3.31 -13.85 -0.54
N ILE A 32 4.59 -13.47 -0.44
CA ILE A 32 5.01 -12.39 0.48
C ILE A 32 4.90 -11.00 -0.16
N LEU A 33 4.74 -10.92 -1.48
CA LEU A 33 4.52 -9.65 -2.19
C LEU A 33 3.12 -9.08 -1.93
N ARG A 34 2.18 -9.93 -1.52
CA ARG A 34 0.80 -9.57 -1.21
C ARG A 34 0.57 -9.82 0.28
N PRO A 35 0.72 -8.82 1.17
CA PRO A 35 0.63 -9.03 2.62
C PRO A 35 -0.69 -9.65 3.07
N ARG A 36 -1.79 -9.38 2.37
CA ARG A 36 -3.07 -10.06 2.62
C ARG A 36 -2.96 -11.57 2.49
N GLU A 37 -2.17 -12.06 1.54
CA GLU A 37 -1.99 -13.50 1.27
C GLU A 37 -1.16 -14.21 2.34
N SER A 38 -0.29 -13.50 3.06
CA SER A 38 0.49 -14.07 4.17
C SER A 38 -0.29 -14.20 5.49
N TRP A 39 -1.45 -13.56 5.63
CA TRP A 39 -2.29 -13.68 6.81
C TRP A 39 -3.21 -14.90 6.76
N ALA A 40 -3.30 -15.66 7.84
CA ALA A 40 -4.26 -16.77 7.93
C ALA A 40 -5.72 -16.26 7.90
N ASP A 41 -6.00 -15.20 8.67
CA ASP A 41 -7.28 -14.50 8.67
C ASP A 41 -7.22 -13.27 7.76
N LYS A 42 -7.84 -13.38 6.59
CA LYS A 42 -7.92 -12.30 5.61
C LYS A 42 -8.78 -11.12 6.10
N SER A 43 -9.81 -11.41 6.88
CA SER A 43 -10.69 -10.37 7.42
C SER A 43 -10.00 -9.56 8.51
N GLY A 44 -9.19 -10.21 9.34
CA GLY A 44 -8.30 -9.57 10.32
C GLY A 44 -7.26 -8.68 9.67
N TYR A 45 -6.70 -9.09 8.52
CA TYR A 45 -5.85 -8.22 7.71
C TYR A 45 -6.61 -6.98 7.22
N ASP A 46 -7.78 -7.18 6.60
CA ASP A 46 -8.58 -6.08 6.04
C ASP A 46 -8.96 -5.06 7.12
N ALA A 47 -9.35 -5.52 8.32
CA ALA A 47 -9.64 -4.66 9.46
C ALA A 47 -8.40 -3.90 9.97
N THR A 48 -7.24 -4.58 10.01
CA THR A 48 -5.97 -3.97 10.45
C THR A 48 -5.48 -2.93 9.44
N ALA A 49 -5.59 -3.22 8.15
CA ALA A 49 -5.20 -2.31 7.08
C ALA A 49 -6.06 -1.03 7.08
N LYS A 50 -7.38 -1.15 7.25
CA LYS A 50 -8.28 0.00 7.41
C LYS A 50 -7.97 0.82 8.67
N LYS A 51 -7.71 0.14 9.80
CA LYS A 51 -7.28 0.82 11.03
C LYS A 51 -5.99 1.60 10.79
N LEU A 52 -5.01 1.01 10.10
CA LEU A 52 -3.75 1.67 9.77
C LEU A 52 -3.97 2.89 8.84
N ALA A 53 -4.80 2.76 7.80
CA ALA A 53 -5.19 3.87 6.95
C ALA A 53 -5.79 5.04 7.75
N GLY A 54 -6.69 4.74 8.69
CA GLY A 54 -7.24 5.74 9.62
C GLY A 54 -6.18 6.43 10.48
N LEU A 55 -5.17 5.68 10.97
CA LEU A 55 -4.06 6.25 11.74
C LEU A 55 -3.18 7.18 10.88
N PHE A 56 -2.91 6.82 9.62
CA PHE A 56 -2.20 7.69 8.69
C PHE A 56 -2.96 8.99 8.43
N ASN A 57 -4.26 8.89 8.13
CA ASN A 57 -5.11 10.05 7.89
C ASN A 57 -5.15 10.99 9.09
N LYS A 58 -5.35 10.44 10.31
CA LYS A 58 -5.34 11.21 11.55
C LYS A 58 -4.01 11.90 11.81
N ASN A 59 -2.90 11.20 11.62
CA ASN A 59 -1.57 11.79 11.80
C ASN A 59 -1.32 12.93 10.80
N PHE A 60 -1.84 12.80 9.57
CA PHE A 60 -1.64 13.77 8.51
C PHE A 60 -2.40 15.09 8.72
N GLU A 61 -3.44 15.13 9.55
CA GLU A 61 -4.24 16.32 9.84
C GLU A 61 -3.38 17.55 10.18
N SER A 62 -2.35 17.36 11.00
CA SER A 62 -1.40 18.42 11.43
C SER A 62 -0.61 19.05 10.27
N TYR A 63 -0.48 18.34 9.14
CA TYR A 63 0.30 18.76 7.97
C TYR A 63 -0.59 19.19 6.80
N ALA A 64 -1.90 18.93 6.86
CA ALA A 64 -2.83 19.08 5.74
C ALA A 64 -2.91 20.51 5.21
N ALA A 65 -2.69 21.53 6.04
CA ALA A 65 -2.67 22.93 5.62
C ALA A 65 -1.47 23.28 4.73
N GLY A 66 -0.31 22.65 4.96
CA GLY A 66 0.92 22.89 4.19
C GLY A 66 1.11 21.95 3.00
N ALA A 67 0.26 20.94 2.85
CA ALA A 67 0.35 19.97 1.78
C ALA A 67 -0.31 20.47 0.48
N SER A 68 0.22 20.03 -0.66
CA SER A 68 -0.39 20.26 -1.97
C SER A 68 -1.66 19.43 -2.16
N ALA A 69 -2.45 19.74 -3.20
CA ALA A 69 -3.66 19.00 -3.51
C ALA A 69 -3.34 17.55 -3.90
N GLU A 70 -2.23 17.32 -4.60
CA GLU A 70 -1.76 16.00 -5.04
C GLU A 70 -1.41 15.12 -3.84
N VAL A 71 -0.73 15.67 -2.83
CA VAL A 71 -0.38 14.93 -1.60
C VAL A 71 -1.64 14.55 -0.83
N LYS A 72 -2.63 15.46 -0.74
CA LYS A 72 -3.91 15.17 -0.08
C LYS A 72 -4.72 14.11 -0.83
N ALA A 73 -4.69 14.13 -2.16
CA ALA A 73 -5.37 13.16 -3.01
C ALA A 73 -4.75 11.75 -2.94
N ALA A 74 -3.51 11.63 -2.48
CA ALA A 74 -2.83 10.35 -2.26
C ALA A 74 -3.14 9.72 -0.89
N ALA A 75 -4.05 10.29 -0.11
CA ALA A 75 -4.45 9.74 1.19
C ALA A 75 -5.06 8.33 1.06
N PRO A 76 -4.74 7.40 1.99
CA PRO A 76 -5.38 6.09 2.03
C PRO A 76 -6.89 6.17 2.24
N VAL A 77 -7.61 5.22 1.63
CA VAL A 77 -9.04 4.99 1.84
C VAL A 77 -9.21 4.17 3.12
N ALA A 78 -9.82 4.76 4.15
CA ALA A 78 -10.09 4.10 5.44
C ALA A 78 -11.43 3.34 5.42
#